data_AF-A0A1R2D0W8-F1
#
_entry.id   AF-A0A1R2D0W8-F1
#
_cell.length_a   1.000
_cell.length_b   1.000
_cell.length_c   1.000
_cell.angle_alpha   90.00
_cell.angle_beta   90.00
_cell.angle_gamma   90.00
#
_symmetry.space_group_name_H-M   'P 1'
#
loop_
_entity.id
_entity.type
_entity.pdbx_description
1 polymer ?
#
loop_
_entity_poly.entity_id
_entity_poly.type
_entity_poly.pdbx_seq_one_letter_code
_entity_poly.pdbx_strand_id
1 'polypeptide(L)'
;MERSTGILDVLKPSTRYESPRIQLNPSKLEANFKAKKLISEENLLNLIKSLEIQLQRLDIYVKFDTNCEDPCSRLLQVVKSCVDQLVEVKEKLNLNSFISTPSEAEKRTSNELKHTAEKLQLANKQLKHYERLLQKKEKMIIEREKNLAKEQANMEKSKEQLEVTKARLENIERHGVHIENHILNHQNSDNLKNLALRITSEQENLEKQKETLQKQAMILEETMEKLEKEKHEQLEILEENKKLFENIESQNQDIQETRKFIESQKSEILEIKTNNERLLETVAKERNNLKAEEEKLMRQKMELDSKIVMFNHEKNESSKQISDIEVEKMKLLQEKDLVQQIKQKLNEEREMLKQEYMSLEDIKEQMATQSQLELSSRESLLSQKEEELEKTIVELKIQIEAYNQQIFEKENEFKSKEEIMQEKEQKIKICLANMKLVEMSLIESKNQCLEIQNNLIPEIESYMEMFQQIISECNKLKNELEEILQNVNIYGKIPDMDADVMLESTLKDNEPKDRNQYRDSNEHMIHELTSELQEKISICEAREEEINLKNIENMRTADLLKKAWNEYEEKRKDFELEVQQEREKLKKNFFQLENSLKMVKEKEQEVLSLRTELVEKEKLLRVWEEDIKKRAKAV
;
A
#
# COMPACT_ATOMS: atom_id res chain seq x y z
N MET A 1 -24.97 92.60 27.35
CA MET A 1 -25.41 93.65 26.41
C MET A 1 -25.67 92.99 25.07
N GLU A 2 -26.83 93.32 24.52
CA GLU A 2 -27.13 93.44 23.09
C GLU A 2 -27.07 92.21 22.16
N ARG A 3 -28.30 91.71 22.01
CA ARG A 3 -28.95 91.10 20.85
C ARG A 3 -28.45 91.55 19.45
N SER A 4 -28.44 90.56 18.57
CA SER A 4 -29.09 90.52 17.24
C SER A 4 -28.70 91.52 16.15
N THR A 5 -28.30 90.99 15.00
CA THR A 5 -28.98 91.08 13.69
C THR A 5 -28.22 90.12 12.74
N GLY A 6 -28.82 89.36 11.82
CA GLY A 6 -30.20 89.25 11.40
C GLY A 6 -30.44 87.89 10.77
N ILE A 7 -31.69 87.45 10.91
CA ILE A 7 -32.31 86.36 10.18
C ILE A 7 -32.67 86.90 8.80
N LEU A 8 -32.34 86.16 7.74
CA LEU A 8 -33.19 86.08 6.56
C LEU A 8 -33.00 84.73 5.85
N ASP A 9 -34.02 83.92 6.05
CA ASP A 9 -34.73 83.16 5.02
C ASP A 9 -34.20 81.82 4.48
N VAL A 10 -34.76 80.78 5.10
CA VAL A 10 -35.87 80.00 4.53
C VAL A 10 -35.52 79.19 3.27
N LEU A 11 -35.30 77.90 3.55
CA LEU A 11 -35.98 76.75 2.96
C LEU A 11 -36.04 76.70 1.42
N LYS A 12 -35.27 75.76 0.85
CA LYS A 12 -35.85 74.67 0.04
C LYS A 12 -34.97 73.41 0.08
N PRO A 13 -35.60 72.22 0.11
CA PRO A 13 -34.92 70.94 0.17
C PRO A 13 -34.45 70.55 -1.24
N SER A 14 -33.12 70.45 -1.45
CA SER A 14 -32.61 69.83 -2.67
C SER A 14 -32.74 68.32 -2.53
N THR A 15 -33.82 67.85 -3.13
CA THR A 15 -34.09 66.47 -3.48
C THR A 15 -32.96 65.89 -4.35
N ARG A 16 -32.79 64.57 -4.20
CA ARG A 16 -32.12 63.66 -5.14
C ARG A 16 -30.62 63.86 -5.34
N TYR A 17 -29.84 63.14 -4.54
CA TYR A 17 -28.66 62.47 -5.08
C TYR A 17 -29.13 61.53 -6.21
N GLU A 18 -28.98 61.97 -7.45
CA GLU A 18 -28.97 61.06 -8.58
C GLU A 18 -27.66 60.27 -8.50
N SER A 19 -27.73 59.05 -7.97
CA SER A 19 -26.75 58.03 -8.32
C SER A 19 -26.69 57.97 -9.85
N PRO A 20 -25.49 57.92 -10.46
CA PRO A 20 -25.37 57.63 -11.88
C PRO A 20 -26.14 56.34 -12.16
N ARG A 21 -27.24 56.45 -12.92
CA ARG A 21 -27.94 55.30 -13.46
C ARG A 21 -26.95 54.59 -14.38
N ILE A 22 -26.26 53.60 -13.85
CA ILE A 22 -25.72 52.52 -14.65
C ILE A 22 -26.94 51.86 -15.28
N GLN A 23 -27.21 52.19 -16.55
CA GLN A 23 -28.12 51.43 -17.38
C GLN A 23 -27.49 50.04 -17.52
N LEU A 24 -27.88 49.14 -16.61
CA LEU A 24 -27.59 47.73 -16.72
C LEU A 24 -28.36 47.23 -17.94
N ASN A 25 -27.64 47.08 -19.04
CA ASN A 25 -28.12 46.44 -20.24
C ASN A 25 -28.61 45.03 -19.86
N PRO A 26 -29.92 44.72 -19.90
CA PRO A 26 -30.46 43.45 -19.40
C PRO A 26 -29.85 42.25 -20.12
N SER A 27 -29.48 42.42 -21.39
CA SER A 27 -28.80 41.45 -22.24
C SER A 27 -27.37 41.11 -21.78
N LYS A 28 -26.67 42.03 -21.09
CA LYS A 28 -25.35 41.74 -20.48
C LYS A 28 -25.48 41.11 -19.08
N LEU A 29 -26.59 41.32 -18.38
CA LEU A 29 -26.85 40.66 -17.09
C LEU A 29 -27.32 39.22 -17.28
N GLU A 30 -28.15 38.94 -18.30
CA GLU A 30 -28.51 37.57 -18.67
C GLU A 30 -27.31 36.76 -19.18
N ALA A 31 -26.37 37.39 -19.89
CA ALA A 31 -25.13 36.73 -20.31
C ALA A 31 -24.21 36.41 -19.12
N ASN A 32 -24.11 37.31 -18.13
CA ASN A 32 -23.30 37.06 -16.93
C ASN A 32 -23.97 36.09 -15.94
N PHE A 33 -25.29 36.02 -15.88
CA PHE A 33 -25.99 34.99 -15.10
C PHE A 33 -25.98 33.61 -15.79
N LYS A 34 -25.96 33.55 -17.12
CA LYS A 34 -25.71 32.30 -17.85
C LYS A 34 -24.27 31.81 -17.73
N ALA A 35 -23.28 32.72 -17.64
CA ALA A 35 -21.88 32.34 -17.48
C ALA A 35 -21.52 31.84 -16.06
N LYS A 36 -22.34 32.14 -15.04
CA LYS A 36 -22.15 31.63 -13.67
C LYS A 36 -22.97 30.38 -13.34
N LYS A 37 -23.76 29.84 -14.28
CA LYS A 37 -24.49 28.57 -14.14
C LYS A 37 -23.79 27.46 -14.93
N LEU A 38 -22.56 27.10 -14.56
CA LEU A 38 -21.83 25.96 -15.14
C LEU A 38 -21.06 25.17 -14.07
N ILE A 39 -21.70 24.89 -12.93
CA ILE A 39 -21.75 23.49 -12.51
C ILE A 39 -23.01 23.00 -13.21
N SER A 40 -22.88 22.16 -14.24
CA SER A 40 -24.07 21.57 -14.86
C SER A 40 -24.90 20.90 -13.75
N GLU A 41 -26.23 20.99 -13.81
CA GLU A 41 -27.09 20.28 -12.85
C GLU A 41 -26.72 18.78 -12.79
N GLU A 42 -26.22 18.25 -13.90
CA GLU A 42 -25.61 16.92 -14.02
C GLU A 42 -24.34 16.74 -13.18
N ASN A 43 -23.40 17.68 -13.18
CA ASN A 43 -22.20 17.65 -12.34
C ASN A 43 -22.54 17.75 -10.84
N LEU A 44 -23.56 18.55 -10.50
CA LEU A 44 -24.02 18.66 -9.11
C LEU A 44 -24.72 17.38 -8.65
N LEU A 45 -25.56 16.76 -9.50
CA LEU A 45 -26.17 15.46 -9.23
C LEU A 45 -25.14 14.33 -9.11
N ASN A 46 -24.09 14.35 -9.94
CA ASN A 46 -23.01 13.36 -9.88
C ASN A 46 -22.21 13.51 -8.58
N LEU A 47 -21.95 14.73 -8.13
CA LEU A 47 -21.34 15.00 -6.84
C LEU A 47 -22.21 14.50 -5.68
N ILE A 48 -23.52 14.78 -5.72
CA ILE A 48 -24.49 14.32 -4.71
C ILE A 48 -24.51 12.79 -4.65
N LYS A 49 -24.61 12.10 -5.79
CA LYS A 49 -24.56 10.63 -5.86
C LYS A 49 -23.26 10.06 -5.32
N SER A 50 -22.12 10.68 -5.66
CA SER A 50 -20.82 10.26 -5.14
C SER A 50 -20.75 10.37 -3.61
N LEU A 51 -21.29 11.45 -3.04
CA LEU A 51 -21.35 11.66 -1.59
C LEU A 51 -22.34 10.69 -0.91
N GLU A 52 -23.52 10.45 -1.49
CA GLU A 52 -24.50 9.47 -1.00
C GLU A 52 -23.89 8.05 -0.94
N ILE A 53 -23.15 7.65 -1.99
CA ILE A 53 -22.45 6.34 -2.04
C ILE A 53 -21.35 6.26 -0.97
N GLN A 54 -20.55 7.32 -0.81
CA GLN A 54 -19.49 7.32 0.20
C GLN A 54 -20.03 7.25 1.62
N LEU A 55 -21.17 7.90 1.90
CA LEU A 55 -21.81 7.84 3.22
C LEU A 55 -22.45 6.47 3.49
N GLN A 56 -23.07 5.85 2.50
CA GLN A 56 -23.60 4.48 2.63
C GLN A 56 -22.49 3.43 2.85
N ARG A 57 -21.26 3.69 2.38
CA ARG A 57 -20.09 2.84 2.69
C ARG A 57 -19.62 2.99 4.13
N LEU A 58 -19.82 4.15 4.74
CA LEU A 58 -19.45 4.41 6.13
C LEU A 58 -20.52 3.91 7.10
N ASP A 59 -21.80 3.96 6.71
CA ASP A 59 -22.91 3.45 7.51
C ASP A 59 -24.11 3.04 6.62
N ILE A 60 -24.46 1.75 6.66
CA ILE A 60 -25.47 1.12 5.79
C ILE A 60 -26.89 1.59 6.14
N TYR A 61 -27.11 2.19 7.31
CA TYR A 61 -28.43 2.62 7.78
C TYR A 61 -28.82 4.03 7.35
N VAL A 62 -27.93 4.79 6.71
CA VAL A 62 -28.22 6.15 6.21
C VAL A 62 -29.13 6.08 4.99
N LYS A 63 -30.35 6.59 5.13
CA LYS A 63 -31.34 6.70 4.04
C LYS A 63 -31.50 8.15 3.63
N PHE A 64 -31.32 8.42 2.34
CA PHE A 64 -31.58 9.73 1.74
C PHE A 64 -32.96 9.75 1.10
N ASP A 65 -33.69 10.86 1.23
CA ASP A 65 -34.99 11.01 0.59
C ASP A 65 -34.81 11.36 -0.89
N THR A 66 -35.04 10.39 -1.77
CA THR A 66 -34.80 10.54 -3.21
C THR A 66 -35.87 11.35 -3.92
N ASN A 67 -36.95 11.75 -3.23
CA ASN A 67 -38.08 12.47 -3.81
C ASN A 67 -37.89 14.01 -3.84
N CYS A 68 -36.74 14.51 -3.41
CA CYS A 68 -36.44 15.94 -3.48
C CYS A 68 -35.94 16.32 -4.89
N GLU A 69 -36.75 17.08 -5.64
CA GLU A 69 -36.45 17.49 -7.03
C GLU A 69 -35.38 18.60 -7.12
N ASP A 70 -35.12 19.33 -6.03
CA ASP A 70 -34.10 20.39 -6.00
C ASP A 70 -32.71 19.85 -5.59
N PRO A 71 -31.69 19.89 -6.46
CA PRO A 71 -30.35 19.37 -6.19
C PRO A 71 -29.65 20.06 -5.01
N CYS A 72 -29.89 21.36 -4.79
CA CYS A 72 -29.27 22.09 -3.69
C CYS A 72 -29.83 21.65 -2.33
N SER A 73 -31.14 21.45 -2.25
CA SER A 73 -31.81 20.92 -1.05
C SER A 73 -31.35 19.49 -0.71
N ARG A 74 -31.10 18.66 -1.73
CA ARG A 74 -30.58 17.29 -1.56
C ARG A 74 -29.13 17.28 -1.07
N LEU A 75 -28.28 18.16 -1.59
CA LEU A 75 -26.91 18.34 -1.08
C LEU A 75 -26.89 18.78 0.40
N LEU A 76 -27.80 19.68 0.79
CA LEU A 76 -27.93 20.11 2.19
C LEU A 76 -28.34 18.97 3.13
N GLN A 77 -29.22 18.06 2.69
CA GLN A 77 -29.56 16.87 3.46
C GLN A 77 -28.35 15.94 3.66
N VAL A 78 -27.58 15.70 2.58
CA VAL A 78 -26.35 14.89 2.63
C VAL A 78 -25.33 15.46 3.61
N VAL A 79 -25.09 16.77 3.54
CA VAL A 79 -24.17 17.47 4.45
C VAL A 79 -24.67 17.39 5.90
N LYS A 80 -25.97 17.55 6.13
CA LYS A 80 -26.56 17.46 7.47
C LYS A 80 -26.36 16.06 8.07
N SER A 81 -26.60 14.99 7.31
CA SER A 81 -26.35 13.62 7.76
C SER A 81 -24.87 13.35 8.08
N CYS A 82 -23.93 13.93 7.33
CA CYS A 82 -22.50 13.84 7.65
C CYS A 82 -22.18 14.48 9.01
N VAL A 83 -22.75 15.65 9.26
CA VAL A 83 -22.52 16.41 10.49
C VAL A 83 -23.11 15.67 11.68
N ASP A 84 -24.32 15.13 11.56
CA ASP A 84 -24.97 14.37 12.63
C ASP A 84 -24.16 13.10 12.99
N GLN A 85 -23.62 12.38 12.00
CA GLN A 85 -22.72 11.23 12.24
C GLN A 85 -21.40 11.62 12.90
N LEU A 86 -20.77 12.73 12.49
CA LEU A 86 -19.55 13.23 13.10
C LEU A 86 -19.76 13.61 14.57
N VAL A 87 -20.93 14.16 14.90
CA VAL A 87 -21.32 14.47 16.28
C VAL A 87 -21.50 13.19 17.09
N GLU A 88 -22.19 12.18 16.56
CA GLU A 88 -22.40 10.89 17.24
C GLU A 88 -21.09 10.12 17.51
N VAL A 89 -20.16 10.12 16.54
CA VAL A 89 -18.82 9.52 16.70
C VAL A 89 -18.02 10.25 17.78
N LYS A 90 -18.11 11.58 17.83
CA LYS A 90 -17.44 12.40 18.86
C LYS A 90 -18.01 12.14 20.25
N GLU A 91 -19.32 11.92 20.38
CA GLU A 91 -19.96 11.56 21.66
C GLU A 91 -19.54 10.16 22.14
N LYS A 92 -19.49 9.17 21.24
CA LYS A 92 -19.02 7.81 21.56
C LYS A 92 -17.54 7.77 21.98
N LEU A 93 -16.68 8.61 21.39
CA LEU A 93 -15.27 8.71 21.77
C LEU A 93 -15.04 9.36 23.13
N ASN A 94 -15.92 10.28 23.57
CA ASN A 94 -15.80 10.90 24.89
C ASN A 94 -16.26 9.97 26.03
N LEU A 95 -17.21 9.05 25.77
CA LEU A 95 -17.70 8.07 26.75
C LEU A 95 -16.66 6.99 27.11
N ASN A 96 -15.71 6.69 26.22
CA ASN A 96 -14.68 5.66 26.46
C ASN A 96 -13.46 6.18 27.25
N SER A 97 -13.48 7.42 27.74
CA SER A 97 -12.36 8.05 28.47
C SER A 97 -12.47 7.97 30.00
N PHE A 98 -13.52 7.35 30.54
CA PHE A 98 -13.69 7.12 31.98
C PHE A 98 -13.82 5.63 32.26
N ILE A 99 -12.73 4.98 32.66
CA ILE A 99 -12.67 3.90 33.66
C ILE A 99 -11.20 3.45 33.84
N SER A 100 -10.75 3.50 35.10
CA SER A 100 -9.60 2.82 35.72
C SER A 100 -8.29 3.60 35.94
N THR A 101 -8.14 4.09 37.18
CA THR A 101 -6.86 4.25 37.90
C THR A 101 -6.47 2.92 38.61
N PRO A 102 -5.33 2.79 39.31
CA PRO A 102 -4.01 2.41 38.76
C PRO A 102 -3.41 1.17 39.46
N SER A 103 -2.57 0.37 38.79
CA SER A 103 -1.62 -0.50 39.51
C SER A 103 -0.39 -0.91 38.68
N GLU A 104 0.78 -0.70 39.28
CA GLU A 104 2.06 -1.41 39.14
C GLU A 104 2.84 -1.46 37.81
N ALA A 105 2.33 -0.89 36.70
CA ALA A 105 3.06 -0.89 35.42
C ALA A 105 3.97 0.35 35.16
N GLU A 106 4.21 1.22 36.15
CA GLU A 106 4.77 2.57 35.93
C GLU A 106 6.27 2.66 35.59
N LYS A 107 7.05 1.58 35.64
CA LYS A 107 8.49 1.64 35.30
C LYS A 107 8.86 1.26 33.87
N ARG A 108 7.98 0.59 33.11
CA ARG A 108 8.27 0.22 31.71
C ARG A 108 7.62 1.18 30.70
N THR A 109 6.46 1.75 31.02
CA THR A 109 5.76 2.71 30.17
C THR A 109 6.42 4.10 30.14
N SER A 110 7.21 4.47 31.15
CA SER A 110 7.85 5.80 31.23
C SER A 110 8.94 6.03 30.16
N ASN A 111 9.67 4.99 29.74
CA ASN A 111 10.70 5.11 28.69
C ASN A 111 10.08 5.10 27.28
N GLU A 112 9.01 4.32 27.06
CA GLU A 112 8.28 4.32 25.79
C GLU A 112 7.47 5.61 25.59
N LEU A 113 6.91 6.19 26.66
CA LEU A 113 6.26 7.50 26.63
C LEU A 113 7.27 8.64 26.39
N LYS A 114 8.49 8.56 26.94
CA LYS A 114 9.55 9.53 26.61
C LYS A 114 10.00 9.44 25.16
N HIS A 115 10.18 8.23 24.64
CA HIS A 115 10.64 8.04 23.27
C HIS A 115 9.56 8.42 22.23
N THR A 116 8.28 8.22 22.55
CA THR A 116 7.16 8.68 21.73
C THR A 116 6.95 10.19 21.83
N ALA A 117 7.13 10.79 23.02
CA ALA A 117 7.12 12.24 23.19
C ALA A 117 8.26 12.94 22.43
N GLU A 118 9.47 12.38 22.43
CA GLU A 118 10.60 12.89 21.64
C GLU A 118 10.36 12.78 20.13
N LYS A 119 9.78 11.66 19.66
CA LYS A 119 9.37 11.51 18.25
C LYS A 119 8.27 12.50 17.87
N LEU A 120 7.28 12.73 18.75
CA LEU A 120 6.25 13.75 18.55
C LEU A 120 6.83 15.17 18.54
N GLN A 121 7.82 15.45 19.39
CA GLN A 121 8.49 16.74 19.43
C GLN A 121 9.35 16.98 18.18
N LEU A 122 9.97 15.92 17.64
CA LEU A 122 10.70 15.96 16.37
C LEU A 122 9.75 16.19 15.19
N ALA A 123 8.63 15.46 15.14
CA ALA A 123 7.59 15.63 14.14
C ALA A 123 6.99 17.04 14.18
N ASN A 124 6.75 17.60 15.38
CA ASN A 124 6.28 18.98 15.53
C ASN A 124 7.31 20.02 15.08
N LYS A 125 8.62 19.77 15.31
CA LYS A 125 9.68 20.65 14.80
C LYS A 125 9.75 20.62 13.27
N GLN A 126 9.55 19.44 12.65
CA GLN A 126 9.49 19.29 11.20
C GLN A 126 8.23 19.95 10.61
N LEU A 127 7.07 19.77 11.23
CA LEU A 127 5.82 20.45 10.85
C LEU A 127 5.97 21.97 10.87
N LYS A 128 6.54 22.51 11.95
CA LYS A 128 6.80 23.95 12.07
C LYS A 128 7.84 24.46 11.07
N HIS A 129 8.76 23.60 10.61
CA HIS A 129 9.68 23.91 9.53
C HIS A 129 8.96 23.98 8.19
N TYR A 130 8.08 23.03 7.88
CA TYR A 130 7.27 23.04 6.66
C TYR A 130 6.29 24.19 6.62
N GLU A 131 5.63 24.54 7.74
CA GLU A 131 4.77 25.73 7.84
C GLU A 131 5.52 27.02 7.51
N ARG A 132 6.76 27.18 8.02
CA ARG A 132 7.60 28.34 7.68
C ARG A 132 8.00 28.35 6.21
N LEU A 133 8.29 27.19 5.63
CA LEU A 133 8.62 27.05 4.22
C LEU A 133 7.43 27.43 3.34
N LEU A 134 6.23 27.01 3.74
CA LEU A 134 4.97 27.33 3.06
C LEU A 134 4.70 28.84 3.11
N GLN A 135 4.78 29.46 4.29
CA GLN A 135 4.63 30.90 4.47
C GLN A 135 5.67 31.70 3.67
N LYS A 136 6.89 31.19 3.52
CA LYS A 136 7.93 31.82 2.69
C LYS A 136 7.58 31.72 1.20
N LYS A 137 7.07 30.57 0.73
CA LYS A 137 6.61 30.41 -0.66
C LYS A 137 5.37 31.25 -0.97
N GLU A 138 4.40 31.33 -0.05
CA GLU A 138 3.23 32.20 -0.18
C GLU A 138 3.64 33.67 -0.30
N LYS A 139 4.57 34.15 0.54
CA LYS A 139 5.12 35.51 0.41
C LYS A 139 5.79 35.75 -0.93
N MET A 140 6.57 34.78 -1.45
CA MET A 140 7.19 34.90 -2.76
C MET A 140 6.17 34.95 -3.90
N ILE A 141 5.07 34.20 -3.81
CA ILE A 141 3.98 34.24 -4.80
C ILE A 141 3.30 35.61 -4.77
N ILE A 142 2.94 36.12 -3.60
CA ILE A 142 2.32 37.45 -3.45
C ILE A 142 3.24 38.56 -3.98
N GLU A 143 4.55 38.46 -3.76
CA GLU A 143 5.53 39.43 -4.25
C GLU A 143 5.72 39.34 -5.78
N ARG A 144 5.65 38.13 -6.35
CA ARG A 144 5.68 37.90 -7.80
C ARG A 144 4.41 38.42 -8.49
N GLU A 145 3.24 38.20 -7.91
CA GLU A 145 1.97 38.75 -8.39
C GLU A 145 1.97 40.28 -8.34
N LYS A 146 2.53 40.87 -7.27
CA LYS A 146 2.69 42.32 -7.15
C LYS A 146 3.64 42.90 -8.19
N ASN A 147 4.71 42.19 -8.54
CA ASN A 147 5.64 42.61 -9.59
C ASN A 147 5.02 42.49 -10.98
N LEU A 148 4.28 41.41 -11.26
CA LEU A 148 3.52 41.26 -12.52
C LEU A 148 2.48 42.37 -12.69
N ALA A 149 1.77 42.74 -11.62
CA ALA A 149 0.82 43.87 -11.65
C ALA A 149 1.51 45.21 -11.94
N LYS A 150 2.73 45.42 -11.42
CA LYS A 150 3.54 46.62 -11.73
C LYS A 150 4.03 46.63 -13.18
N GLU A 151 4.47 45.49 -13.71
CA GLU A 151 4.87 45.36 -15.11
C GLU A 151 3.68 45.63 -16.04
N GLN A 152 2.51 45.08 -15.76
CA GLN A 152 1.29 45.39 -16.51
C GLN A 152 0.95 46.88 -16.49
N ALA A 153 1.04 47.54 -15.33
CA ALA A 153 0.80 48.98 -15.22
C ALA A 153 1.83 49.82 -16.00
N ASN A 154 3.10 49.38 -16.05
CA ASN A 154 4.14 50.04 -16.85
C ASN A 154 3.91 49.85 -18.36
N MET A 155 3.47 48.66 -18.77
CA MET A 155 3.11 48.37 -20.16
C MET A 155 1.92 49.23 -20.61
N GLU A 156 0.90 49.40 -19.76
CA GLU A 156 -0.26 50.25 -20.08
C GLU A 156 0.15 51.72 -20.21
N LYS A 157 1.02 52.23 -19.33
CA LYS A 157 1.59 53.59 -19.46
C LYS A 157 2.43 53.76 -20.72
N SER A 158 3.22 52.76 -21.09
CA SER A 158 4.00 52.79 -22.33
C SER A 158 3.08 52.82 -23.55
N LYS A 159 1.96 52.10 -23.51
CA LYS A 159 0.94 52.10 -24.57
C LYS A 159 0.22 53.44 -24.68
N GLU A 160 -0.14 54.07 -23.56
CA GLU A 160 -0.70 55.43 -23.53
C GLU A 160 0.29 56.47 -24.09
N GLN A 161 1.57 56.38 -23.74
CA GLN A 161 2.61 57.26 -24.33
C GLN A 161 2.73 57.05 -25.84
N LEU A 162 2.60 55.81 -26.30
CA LEU A 162 2.66 55.47 -27.72
C LEU A 162 1.45 56.04 -28.48
N GLU A 163 0.25 55.98 -27.91
CA GLU A 163 -0.93 56.65 -28.48
C GLU A 163 -0.79 58.17 -28.53
N VAL A 164 -0.23 58.79 -27.49
CA VAL A 164 0.04 60.25 -27.47
C VAL A 164 1.06 60.64 -28.54
N THR A 165 2.15 59.87 -28.70
CA THR A 165 3.15 60.13 -29.75
C THR A 165 2.56 59.94 -31.15
N LYS A 166 1.71 58.92 -31.36
CA LYS A 166 0.99 58.71 -32.62
C LYS A 166 0.06 59.87 -32.95
N ALA A 167 -0.74 60.33 -31.97
CA ALA A 167 -1.62 61.49 -32.14
C ALA A 167 -0.84 62.80 -32.42
N ARG A 168 0.35 62.96 -31.82
CA ARG A 168 1.23 64.11 -32.08
C ARG A 168 1.79 64.09 -33.51
N LEU A 169 2.18 62.92 -34.01
CA LEU A 169 2.65 62.76 -35.39
C LEU A 169 1.55 63.06 -36.41
N GLU A 170 0.33 62.54 -36.19
CA GLU A 170 -0.82 62.85 -37.06
C GLU A 170 -1.15 64.35 -37.08
N ASN A 171 -0.90 65.07 -35.98
CA ASN A 171 -1.13 66.52 -35.90
C ASN A 171 -0.02 67.32 -36.62
N ILE A 172 1.23 66.85 -36.57
CA ILE A 172 2.36 67.41 -37.33
C ILE A 172 2.13 67.21 -38.83
N GLU A 173 1.63 66.05 -39.24
CA GLU A 173 1.32 65.72 -40.63
C GLU A 173 0.22 66.65 -41.19
N ARG A 174 -0.82 66.95 -40.39
CA ARG A 174 -1.84 67.95 -40.76
C ARG A 174 -1.30 69.38 -40.81
N HIS A 175 -0.36 69.75 -39.93
CA HIS A 175 0.29 71.07 -39.98
C HIS A 175 1.23 71.23 -41.18
N GLY A 176 1.92 70.17 -41.58
CA GLY A 176 2.76 70.14 -42.78
C GLY A 176 1.96 70.46 -44.05
N VAL A 177 0.79 69.86 -44.20
CA VAL A 177 -0.14 70.11 -45.32
C VAL A 177 -0.68 71.55 -45.31
N HIS A 178 -0.73 72.21 -44.15
CA HIS A 178 -1.15 73.61 -44.04
C HIS A 178 -0.05 74.61 -44.41
N ILE A 179 1.21 74.30 -44.06
CA ILE A 179 2.38 75.09 -44.44
C ILE A 179 2.61 75.01 -45.96
N GLU A 180 2.39 73.84 -46.56
CA GLU A 180 2.51 73.62 -47.99
C GLU A 180 1.49 74.45 -48.80
N ASN A 181 0.29 74.67 -48.27
CA ASN A 181 -0.72 75.56 -48.86
C ASN A 181 -0.41 77.06 -48.67
N HIS A 182 0.36 77.44 -47.65
CA HIS A 182 0.66 78.84 -47.34
C HIS A 182 1.87 79.39 -48.12
N ILE A 183 2.77 78.51 -48.57
CA ILE A 183 3.94 78.85 -49.40
C ILE A 183 3.53 79.16 -50.85
N LEU A 184 2.36 78.71 -51.30
CA LEU A 184 1.87 78.91 -52.67
C LEU A 184 1.42 80.34 -53.01
N ASN A 185 1.40 81.29 -52.05
CA ASN A 185 0.69 82.57 -52.23
C ASN A 185 1.44 83.89 -52.01
N HIS A 186 2.78 83.96 -51.85
CA HIS A 186 3.47 85.27 -51.87
C HIS A 186 4.86 85.28 -52.51
N GLN A 187 5.02 86.15 -53.50
CA GLN A 187 6.22 86.43 -54.29
C GLN A 187 7.27 87.27 -53.54
N ASN A 188 8.56 87.01 -53.77
CA ASN A 188 9.57 88.03 -54.14
C ASN A 188 10.90 87.39 -54.61
N SER A 189 11.49 88.01 -55.65
CA SER A 189 12.32 87.41 -56.70
C SER A 189 13.78 87.09 -56.38
N ASP A 190 14.34 87.52 -55.25
CA ASP A 190 15.74 87.17 -54.88
C ASP A 190 15.83 86.06 -53.84
N ASN A 191 14.69 85.66 -53.27
CA ASN A 191 14.59 84.50 -52.39
C ASN A 191 14.38 83.19 -53.15
N LEU A 192 13.97 83.20 -54.42
CA LEU A 192 13.63 81.97 -55.18
C LEU A 192 14.82 81.02 -55.39
N LYS A 193 16.03 81.55 -55.54
CA LYS A 193 17.23 80.70 -55.68
C LYS A 193 17.62 80.04 -54.35
N ASN A 194 17.52 80.79 -53.25
CA ASN A 194 17.71 80.27 -51.90
C ASN A 194 16.56 79.35 -51.48
N LEU A 195 15.33 79.60 -51.93
CA LEU A 195 14.17 78.75 -51.69
C LEU A 195 14.27 77.46 -52.51
N ALA A 196 14.72 77.51 -53.77
CA ALA A 196 14.94 76.31 -54.57
C ALA A 196 16.08 75.44 -54.01
N LEU A 197 17.17 76.06 -53.54
CA LEU A 197 18.24 75.36 -52.79
C LEU A 197 17.72 74.80 -51.46
N ARG A 198 16.85 75.54 -50.76
CA ARG A 198 16.26 75.08 -49.51
C ARG A 198 15.25 73.95 -49.74
N ILE A 199 14.41 74.03 -50.76
CA ILE A 199 13.46 72.98 -51.17
C ILE A 199 14.21 71.73 -51.62
N THR A 200 15.28 71.87 -52.40
CA THR A 200 16.11 70.70 -52.78
C THR A 200 16.82 70.10 -51.56
N SER A 201 17.34 70.92 -50.65
CA SER A 201 17.90 70.42 -49.38
C SER A 201 16.85 69.81 -48.45
N GLU A 202 15.63 70.34 -48.43
CA GLU A 202 14.51 69.82 -47.65
C GLU A 202 13.96 68.53 -48.29
N GLN A 203 13.95 68.43 -49.62
CA GLN A 203 13.64 67.19 -50.35
C GLN A 203 14.69 66.11 -50.10
N GLU A 204 15.99 66.45 -50.15
CA GLU A 204 17.07 65.52 -49.79
C GLU A 204 16.98 65.09 -48.32
N ASN A 205 16.62 66.01 -47.41
CA ASN A 205 16.40 65.69 -46.01
C ASN A 205 15.15 64.82 -45.79
N LEU A 206 14.07 65.06 -46.53
CA LEU A 206 12.86 64.23 -46.50
C LEU A 206 13.12 62.85 -47.09
N GLU A 207 13.90 62.73 -48.17
CA GLU A 207 14.30 61.45 -48.74
C GLU A 207 15.18 60.67 -47.74
N LYS A 208 16.14 61.33 -47.09
CA LYS A 208 16.92 60.72 -45.99
C LYS A 208 16.04 60.31 -44.81
N GLN A 209 15.07 61.12 -44.43
CA GLN A 209 14.12 60.78 -43.36
C GLN A 209 13.24 59.59 -43.74
N LYS A 210 12.76 59.53 -44.99
CA LYS A 210 12.00 58.40 -45.53
C LYS A 210 12.83 57.13 -45.57
N GLU A 211 14.08 57.18 -46.02
CA GLU A 211 15.01 56.04 -45.94
C GLU A 211 15.25 55.61 -44.49
N THR A 212 15.36 56.55 -43.56
CA THR A 212 15.57 56.25 -42.13
C THR A 212 14.33 55.59 -41.53
N LEU A 213 13.13 56.09 -41.82
CA LEU A 213 11.86 55.49 -41.41
C LEU A 213 11.66 54.11 -42.02
N GLN A 214 12.06 53.91 -43.28
CA GLN A 214 11.97 52.63 -43.95
C GLN A 214 12.92 51.60 -43.32
N LYS A 215 14.15 52.01 -42.96
CA LYS A 215 15.09 51.18 -42.18
C LYS A 215 14.52 50.85 -40.80
N GLN A 216 13.91 51.81 -40.10
CA GLN A 216 13.27 51.58 -38.81
C GLN A 216 12.07 50.64 -38.90
N ALA A 217 11.24 50.75 -39.94
CA ALA A 217 10.12 49.86 -40.20
C ALA A 217 10.60 48.41 -40.45
N MET A 218 11.66 48.24 -41.24
CA MET A 218 12.25 46.92 -41.49
C MET A 218 12.82 46.29 -40.21
N ILE A 219 13.53 47.06 -39.38
CA ILE A 219 14.02 46.60 -38.08
C ILE A 219 12.84 46.21 -37.17
N LEU A 220 11.76 46.99 -37.16
CA LEU A 220 10.56 46.67 -36.39
C LEU A 220 9.92 45.36 -36.85
N GLU A 221 9.75 45.15 -38.16
CA GLU A 221 9.24 43.90 -38.72
C GLU A 221 10.12 42.70 -38.32
N GLU A 222 11.45 42.81 -38.44
CA GLU A 222 12.38 41.75 -38.01
C GLU A 222 12.28 41.45 -36.51
N THR A 223 12.10 42.49 -35.67
CA THR A 223 11.91 42.28 -34.22
C THR A 223 10.57 41.65 -33.89
N MET A 224 9.50 42.01 -34.62
CA MET A 224 8.19 41.39 -34.46
C MET A 224 8.23 39.90 -34.84
N GLU A 225 8.88 39.55 -35.96
CA GLU A 225 9.03 38.15 -36.37
C GLU A 225 9.81 37.33 -35.35
N LYS A 226 10.89 37.90 -34.77
CA LYS A 226 11.64 37.24 -33.69
C LYS A 226 10.78 37.03 -32.43
N LEU A 227 10.02 38.04 -32.00
CA LEU A 227 9.12 37.93 -30.86
C LEU A 227 8.01 36.91 -31.09
N GLU A 228 7.48 36.79 -32.31
CA GLU A 228 6.49 35.77 -32.65
C GLU A 228 7.08 34.36 -32.59
N LYS A 229 8.32 34.16 -33.05
CA LYS A 229 9.05 32.88 -32.92
C LYS A 229 9.29 32.52 -31.45
N GLU A 230 9.80 33.46 -30.65
CA GLU A 230 10.00 33.25 -29.21
C GLU A 230 8.68 32.93 -28.49
N LYS A 231 7.59 33.60 -28.85
CA LYS A 231 6.26 33.30 -28.30
C LYS A 231 5.79 31.90 -28.67
N HIS A 232 6.06 31.44 -29.89
CA HIS A 232 5.70 30.08 -30.32
C HIS A 232 6.49 29.02 -29.55
N GLU A 233 7.81 29.20 -29.41
CA GLU A 233 8.68 28.32 -28.59
C GLU A 233 8.22 28.28 -27.13
N GLN A 234 7.85 29.42 -26.53
CA GLN A 234 7.31 29.46 -25.17
C GLN A 234 5.98 28.71 -25.02
N LEU A 235 5.11 28.76 -26.03
CA LEU A 235 3.85 28.00 -26.03
C LEU A 235 4.10 26.50 -26.12
N GLU A 236 5.06 26.07 -26.94
CA GLU A 236 5.45 24.66 -27.06
C GLU A 236 6.01 24.13 -25.74
N ILE A 237 6.92 24.88 -25.09
CA ILE A 237 7.44 24.57 -23.76
C ILE A 237 6.31 24.49 -22.71
N LEU A 238 5.32 25.39 -22.78
CA LEU A 238 4.16 25.37 -21.88
C LEU A 238 3.30 24.12 -22.08
N GLU A 239 3.12 23.67 -23.32
CA GLU A 239 2.36 22.47 -23.64
C GLU A 239 3.07 21.19 -23.19
N GLU A 240 4.39 21.10 -23.39
CA GLU A 240 5.22 20.02 -22.86
C GLU A 240 5.18 19.95 -21.34
N ASN A 241 5.31 21.10 -20.67
CA ASN A 241 5.21 21.18 -19.21
C ASN A 241 3.83 20.72 -18.71
N LYS A 242 2.76 21.08 -19.42
CA LYS A 242 1.40 20.63 -19.08
C LYS A 242 1.29 19.09 -19.15
N LYS A 243 1.80 18.47 -20.21
CA LYS A 243 1.85 17.00 -20.35
C LYS A 243 2.68 16.35 -19.24
N LEU A 244 3.81 16.95 -18.86
CA LEU A 244 4.62 16.49 -17.73
C LEU A 244 3.86 16.57 -16.40
N PHE A 245 3.09 17.64 -16.17
CA PHE A 245 2.24 17.77 -14.97
C PHE A 245 1.16 16.68 -14.91
N GLU A 246 0.47 16.42 -16.04
CA GLU A 246 -0.55 15.37 -16.13
C GLU A 246 0.06 13.98 -15.85
N ASN A 247 1.26 13.70 -16.38
CA ASN A 247 2.00 12.46 -16.09
C ASN A 247 2.38 12.33 -14.60
N ILE A 248 2.86 13.41 -13.97
CA ILE A 248 3.20 13.41 -12.54
C ILE A 248 1.94 13.20 -11.70
N GLU A 249 0.80 13.76 -12.09
CA GLU A 249 -0.47 13.57 -11.40
C GLU A 249 -0.95 12.11 -11.48
N SER A 250 -0.84 11.48 -12.65
CA SER A 250 -1.11 10.04 -12.83
C SER A 250 -0.20 9.18 -11.94
N GLN A 251 1.11 9.42 -11.95
CA GLN A 251 2.06 8.68 -11.11
C GLN A 251 1.77 8.84 -9.61
N ASN A 252 1.32 10.03 -9.18
CA ASN A 252 0.93 10.26 -7.80
C ASN A 252 -0.32 9.48 -7.41
N GLN A 253 -1.27 9.27 -8.33
CA GLN A 253 -2.44 8.40 -8.09
C GLN A 253 -1.99 6.94 -7.91
N ASP A 254 -1.12 6.43 -8.78
CA ASP A 254 -0.58 5.07 -8.67
C ASP A 254 0.17 4.84 -7.34
N ILE A 255 0.95 5.83 -6.91
CA ILE A 255 1.63 5.82 -5.61
C ILE A 255 0.63 5.78 -4.45
N GLN A 256 -0.48 6.51 -4.53
CA GLN A 256 -1.52 6.48 -3.50
C GLN A 256 -2.23 5.13 -3.43
N GLU A 257 -2.52 4.52 -4.57
CA GLU A 257 -3.12 3.18 -4.64
C GLU A 257 -2.16 2.12 -4.07
N THR A 258 -0.89 2.18 -4.44
CA THR A 258 0.16 1.29 -3.91
C THR A 258 0.29 1.46 -2.39
N ARG A 259 0.20 2.68 -1.86
CA ARG A 259 0.21 2.93 -0.41
C ARG A 259 -0.98 2.27 0.29
N LYS A 260 -2.19 2.43 -0.25
CA LYS A 260 -3.40 1.78 0.30
C LYS A 260 -3.27 0.26 0.30
N PHE A 261 -2.71 -0.31 -0.78
CA PHE A 261 -2.45 -1.74 -0.87
C PHE A 261 -1.46 -2.22 0.21
N ILE A 262 -0.33 -1.52 0.39
CA ILE A 262 0.66 -1.83 1.44
C ILE A 262 0.04 -1.71 2.84
N GLU A 263 -0.79 -0.70 3.09
CA GLU A 263 -1.50 -0.53 4.38
C GLU A 263 -2.41 -1.74 4.67
N SER A 264 -3.15 -2.21 3.65
CA SER A 264 -4.00 -3.40 3.74
C SER A 264 -3.20 -4.65 4.04
N GLN A 265 -2.08 -4.87 3.34
CA GLN A 265 -1.20 -6.02 3.59
C GLN A 265 -0.59 -5.99 5.00
N LYS A 266 -0.21 -4.82 5.50
CA LYS A 266 0.28 -4.67 6.87
C LYS A 266 -0.77 -5.06 7.90
N SER A 267 -2.04 -4.66 7.68
CA SER A 267 -3.15 -5.05 8.54
C SER A 267 -3.35 -6.56 8.56
N GLU A 268 -3.33 -7.21 7.39
CA GLU A 268 -3.46 -8.66 7.26
C GLU A 268 -2.32 -9.42 7.94
N ILE A 269 -1.08 -8.97 7.75
CA ILE A 269 0.10 -9.55 8.44
C ILE A 269 -0.05 -9.46 9.96
N LEU A 270 -0.56 -8.33 10.46
CA LEU A 270 -0.74 -8.12 11.89
C LEU A 270 -1.82 -9.06 12.45
N GLU A 271 -2.92 -9.27 11.72
CA GLU A 271 -3.97 -10.23 12.06
C GLU A 271 -3.45 -11.67 12.09
N ILE A 272 -2.71 -12.09 11.05
CA ILE A 272 -2.05 -13.40 10.97
C ILE A 272 -1.12 -13.60 12.17
N LYS A 273 -0.33 -12.58 12.53
CA LYS A 273 0.57 -12.65 13.68
C LYS A 273 -0.18 -12.88 14.98
N THR A 274 -1.26 -12.13 15.24
CA THR A 274 -2.10 -12.35 16.42
C THR A 274 -2.76 -13.73 16.46
N ASN A 275 -3.20 -14.26 15.31
CA ASN A 275 -3.75 -15.62 15.26
C ASN A 275 -2.69 -16.69 15.51
N ASN A 276 -1.48 -16.51 15.00
CA ASN A 276 -0.37 -17.42 15.27
C ASN A 276 0.01 -17.44 16.75
N GLU A 277 0.04 -16.28 17.41
CA GLU A 277 0.29 -16.20 18.86
C GLU A 277 -0.78 -16.96 19.65
N ARG A 278 -2.07 -16.82 19.29
CA ARG A 278 -3.16 -17.60 19.91
C ARG A 278 -3.01 -19.10 19.69
N LEU A 279 -2.69 -19.53 18.46
CA LEU A 279 -2.47 -20.95 18.16
C LEU A 279 -1.29 -21.54 18.94
N LEU A 280 -0.20 -20.79 19.07
CA LEU A 280 0.95 -21.20 19.88
C LEU A 280 0.56 -21.37 21.35
N GLU A 281 -0.26 -20.48 21.90
CA GLU A 281 -0.77 -20.60 23.27
C GLU A 281 -1.66 -21.85 23.44
N THR A 282 -2.53 -22.15 22.48
CA THR A 282 -3.37 -23.36 22.49
C THR A 282 -2.52 -24.64 22.42
N VAL A 283 -1.55 -24.70 21.52
CA VAL A 283 -0.63 -25.85 21.41
C VAL A 283 0.16 -26.03 22.70
N ALA A 284 0.61 -24.95 23.36
CA ALA A 284 1.27 -25.04 24.65
C ALA A 284 0.36 -25.61 25.74
N LYS A 285 -0.93 -25.22 25.78
CA LYS A 285 -1.93 -25.76 26.70
C LYS A 285 -2.18 -27.25 26.45
N GLU A 286 -2.38 -27.65 25.20
CA GLU A 286 -2.57 -29.06 24.82
C GLU A 286 -1.36 -29.93 25.18
N ARG A 287 -0.15 -29.42 24.94
CA ARG A 287 1.09 -30.14 25.29
C ARG A 287 1.24 -30.34 26.80
N ASN A 288 0.81 -29.37 27.60
CA ASN A 288 0.78 -29.50 29.05
C ASN A 288 -0.28 -30.52 29.51
N ASN A 289 -1.45 -30.55 28.87
CA ASN A 289 -2.50 -31.53 29.17
C ASN A 289 -2.03 -32.96 28.84
N LEU A 290 -1.42 -33.16 27.67
CA LEU A 290 -0.83 -34.45 27.27
C LEU A 290 0.21 -34.93 28.29
N LYS A 291 1.10 -34.03 28.73
CA LYS A 291 2.10 -34.37 29.75
C LYS A 291 1.46 -34.78 31.08
N ALA A 292 0.41 -34.09 31.51
CA ALA A 292 -0.32 -34.44 32.72
C ALA A 292 -1.04 -35.80 32.60
N GLU A 293 -1.56 -36.11 31.41
CA GLU A 293 -2.20 -37.40 31.11
C GLU A 293 -1.18 -38.55 31.08
N GLU A 294 0.00 -38.34 30.49
CA GLU A 294 1.12 -39.29 30.53
C GLU A 294 1.56 -39.60 31.96
N GLU A 295 1.68 -38.57 32.82
CA GLU A 295 1.99 -38.76 34.24
C GLU A 295 0.90 -39.56 34.97
N LYS A 296 -0.38 -39.32 34.66
CA LYS A 296 -1.51 -40.07 35.23
C LYS A 296 -1.49 -41.54 34.80
N LEU A 297 -1.25 -41.82 33.52
CA LEU A 297 -1.12 -43.17 32.97
C LEU A 297 0.08 -43.90 33.58
N MET A 298 1.21 -43.21 33.77
CA MET A 298 2.38 -43.80 34.43
C MET A 298 2.06 -44.22 35.87
N ARG A 299 1.34 -43.40 36.63
CA ARG A 299 0.89 -43.76 38.00
C ARG A 299 -0.04 -44.97 37.99
N GLN A 300 -1.03 -45.01 37.10
CA GLN A 300 -1.94 -46.14 36.97
C GLN A 300 -1.20 -47.43 36.60
N LYS A 301 -0.20 -47.35 35.73
CA LYS A 301 0.64 -48.49 35.37
C LYS A 301 1.43 -49.02 36.57
N MET A 302 2.08 -48.13 37.34
CA MET A 302 2.79 -48.54 38.56
C MET A 302 1.86 -49.23 39.57
N GLU A 303 0.64 -48.74 39.70
CA GLU A 303 -0.36 -49.32 40.60
C GLU A 303 -0.83 -50.70 40.13
N LEU A 304 -1.02 -50.89 38.82
CA LEU A 304 -1.31 -52.20 38.22
C LEU A 304 -0.15 -53.18 38.38
N ASP A 305 1.08 -52.74 38.13
CA ASP A 305 2.27 -53.56 38.33
C ASP A 305 2.39 -54.04 39.79
N SER A 306 2.10 -53.15 40.76
CA SER A 306 2.03 -53.52 42.18
C SER A 306 0.94 -54.55 42.47
N LYS A 307 -0.26 -54.39 41.88
CA LYS A 307 -1.35 -55.38 42.03
C LYS A 307 -1.01 -56.73 41.43
N ILE A 308 -0.33 -56.75 40.28
CA ILE A 308 0.15 -58.00 39.65
C ILE A 308 1.13 -58.72 40.57
N VAL A 309 2.06 -58.01 41.21
CA VAL A 309 2.99 -58.61 42.18
C VAL A 309 2.23 -59.22 43.36
N MET A 310 1.24 -58.53 43.92
CA MET A 310 0.42 -59.07 45.01
C MET A 310 -0.38 -60.30 44.58
N PHE A 311 -1.05 -60.25 43.42
CA PHE A 311 -1.79 -61.40 42.88
C PHE A 311 -0.89 -62.62 42.66
N ASN A 312 0.33 -62.42 42.17
CA ASN A 312 1.28 -63.50 42.00
C ASN A 312 1.73 -64.09 43.35
N HIS A 313 1.85 -63.26 44.39
CA HIS A 313 2.14 -63.73 45.74
C HIS A 313 1.00 -64.60 46.29
N GLU A 314 -0.23 -64.11 46.22
CA GLU A 314 -1.43 -64.85 46.66
C GLU A 314 -1.59 -66.16 45.88
N LYS A 315 -1.42 -66.13 44.56
CA LYS A 315 -1.47 -67.34 43.71
C LYS A 315 -0.43 -68.38 44.16
N ASN A 316 0.78 -67.94 44.49
CA ASN A 316 1.83 -68.83 44.96
C ASN A 316 1.50 -69.41 46.34
N GLU A 317 0.89 -68.64 47.24
CA GLU A 317 0.41 -69.15 48.53
C GLU A 317 -0.72 -70.17 48.35
N SER A 318 -1.73 -69.88 47.53
CA SER A 318 -2.80 -70.83 47.22
C SER A 318 -2.25 -72.11 46.58
N SER A 319 -1.26 -71.99 45.68
CA SER A 319 -0.61 -73.17 45.09
C SER A 319 0.11 -74.03 46.13
N LYS A 320 0.72 -73.42 47.16
CA LYS A 320 1.30 -74.17 48.29
C LYS A 320 0.22 -74.87 49.10
N GLN A 321 -0.87 -74.17 49.43
CA GLN A 321 -1.99 -74.75 50.17
C GLN A 321 -2.61 -75.94 49.43
N ILE A 322 -2.78 -75.85 48.10
CA ILE A 322 -3.25 -76.97 47.27
C ILE A 322 -2.28 -78.15 47.38
N SER A 323 -0.98 -77.91 47.27
CA SER A 323 0.03 -78.97 47.44
C SER A 323 -0.02 -79.62 48.82
N ASP A 324 -0.24 -78.85 49.88
CA ASP A 324 -0.35 -79.37 51.25
C ASP A 324 -1.61 -80.24 51.41
N ILE A 325 -2.75 -79.80 50.85
CA ILE A 325 -4.00 -80.56 50.81
C ILE A 325 -3.82 -81.86 50.03
N GLU A 326 -3.10 -81.85 48.91
CA GLU A 326 -2.81 -83.07 48.13
C GLU A 326 -1.98 -84.07 48.94
N VAL A 327 -0.98 -83.60 49.69
CA VAL A 327 -0.19 -84.44 50.60
C VAL A 327 -1.07 -85.04 51.69
N GLU A 328 -1.95 -84.24 52.30
CA GLU A 328 -2.86 -84.70 53.35
C GLU A 328 -3.90 -85.70 52.82
N LYS A 329 -4.43 -85.46 51.62
CA LYS A 329 -5.33 -86.39 50.92
C LYS A 329 -4.65 -87.74 50.64
N MET A 330 -3.36 -87.73 50.27
CA MET A 330 -2.59 -88.96 50.08
C MET A 330 -2.39 -89.73 51.40
N LYS A 331 -2.15 -89.03 52.52
CA LYS A 331 -2.11 -89.66 53.86
C LYS A 331 -3.46 -90.27 54.24
N LEU A 332 -4.55 -89.55 54.04
CA LEU A 332 -5.90 -90.05 54.30
C LEU A 332 -6.26 -91.26 53.44
N LEU A 333 -5.83 -91.31 52.18
CA LEU A 333 -5.98 -92.49 51.32
C LEU A 333 -5.22 -93.70 51.89
N GLN A 334 -3.99 -93.51 52.36
CA GLN A 334 -3.21 -94.58 53.00
C GLN A 334 -3.87 -95.07 54.31
N GLU A 335 -4.39 -94.15 55.14
CA GLU A 335 -5.14 -94.51 56.33
C GLU A 335 -6.44 -95.24 56.01
N LYS A 336 -7.15 -94.81 54.95
CA LYS A 336 -8.36 -95.49 54.46
C LYS A 336 -8.05 -96.92 54.02
N ASP A 337 -6.95 -97.14 53.30
CA ASP A 337 -6.51 -98.47 52.89
C ASP A 337 -6.17 -99.36 54.11
N LEU A 338 -5.51 -98.79 55.13
CA LEU A 338 -5.26 -99.47 56.41
C LEU A 338 -6.56 -99.84 57.13
N VAL A 339 -7.51 -98.91 57.22
CA VAL A 339 -8.84 -99.15 57.80
C VAL A 339 -9.59 -100.21 57.01
N GLN A 340 -9.47 -100.24 55.69
CA GLN A 340 -10.10 -101.23 54.84
C GLN A 340 -9.48 -102.63 55.03
N GLN A 341 -8.17 -102.73 55.21
CA GLN A 341 -7.48 -103.96 55.60
C GLN A 341 -7.91 -104.42 57.00
N ILE A 342 -8.03 -103.51 57.97
CA ILE A 342 -8.54 -103.81 59.31
C ILE A 342 -9.99 -104.28 59.22
N LYS A 343 -10.84 -103.62 58.41
CA LYS A 343 -12.23 -104.04 58.16
C LYS A 343 -12.28 -105.42 57.52
N GLN A 344 -11.43 -105.75 56.55
CA GLN A 344 -11.38 -107.09 55.96
C GLN A 344 -11.02 -108.15 57.01
N LYS A 345 -10.01 -107.89 57.84
CA LYS A 345 -9.65 -108.77 58.97
C LYS A 345 -10.78 -108.91 59.99
N LEU A 346 -11.44 -107.81 60.34
CA LEU A 346 -12.63 -107.82 61.22
C LEU A 346 -13.83 -108.52 60.57
N ASN A 347 -13.95 -108.50 59.24
CA ASN A 347 -15.01 -109.17 58.51
C ASN A 347 -14.72 -110.68 58.39
N GLU A 348 -13.46 -111.07 58.24
CA GLU A 348 -12.99 -112.46 58.34
C GLU A 348 -13.18 -113.01 59.77
N GLU A 349 -12.93 -112.19 60.80
CA GLU A 349 -13.21 -112.51 62.21
C GLU A 349 -14.72 -112.53 62.52
N ARG A 350 -15.53 -111.68 61.86
CA ARG A 350 -17.00 -111.67 61.96
C ARG A 350 -17.66 -112.81 61.20
N GLU A 351 -17.10 -113.27 60.08
CA GLU A 351 -17.59 -114.45 59.34
C GLU A 351 -17.42 -115.74 60.14
N MET A 352 -16.41 -115.83 61.02
CA MET A 352 -16.30 -116.93 61.99
C MET A 352 -17.29 -116.84 63.16
N LEU A 353 -17.96 -115.71 63.37
CA LEU A 353 -18.78 -115.44 64.56
C LEU A 353 -20.27 -115.20 64.30
N LYS A 354 -20.77 -115.38 63.07
CA LYS A 354 -22.19 -115.18 62.73
C LYS A 354 -22.76 -116.32 61.88
N GLN A 355 -22.92 -117.49 62.50
CA GLN A 355 -24.18 -118.23 62.39
C GLN A 355 -25.19 -117.59 63.36
N GLU A 356 -26.43 -117.45 62.92
CA GLU A 356 -27.64 -116.96 63.61
C GLU A 356 -28.03 -115.46 63.52
N TYR A 357 -29.07 -115.28 62.69
CA TYR A 357 -30.27 -114.44 62.78
C TYR A 357 -30.27 -112.90 62.58
N MET A 358 -31.08 -112.53 61.56
CA MET A 358 -32.02 -111.39 61.42
C MET A 358 -31.47 -109.96 61.25
N SER A 359 -32.14 -109.01 60.58
CA SER A 359 -33.42 -108.97 59.85
C SER A 359 -33.35 -107.93 58.71
N LEU A 360 -34.41 -107.91 57.89
CA LEU A 360 -34.53 -107.23 56.60
C LEU A 360 -35.37 -105.94 56.75
N GLU A 361 -34.91 -104.95 57.53
CA GLU A 361 -35.74 -103.74 57.81
C GLU A 361 -35.10 -102.36 57.51
N ASP A 362 -33.84 -102.25 57.07
CA ASP A 362 -33.19 -100.92 56.93
C ASP A 362 -33.04 -100.38 55.48
N ILE A 363 -33.59 -101.06 54.46
CA ILE A 363 -33.38 -100.68 53.04
C ILE A 363 -34.42 -99.65 52.53
N LYS A 364 -35.46 -99.31 53.31
CA LYS A 364 -36.51 -98.36 52.88
C LYS A 364 -36.30 -96.90 53.32
N GLU A 365 -35.35 -96.61 54.20
CA GLU A 365 -35.12 -95.23 54.70
C GLU A 365 -33.98 -94.49 53.97
N GLN A 366 -33.04 -95.22 53.34
CA GLN A 366 -31.93 -94.61 52.56
C GLN A 366 -32.32 -94.11 51.17
N MET A 367 -33.38 -94.63 50.53
CA MET A 367 -33.80 -94.16 49.20
C MET A 367 -34.65 -92.88 49.23
N ALA A 368 -35.24 -92.51 50.38
CA ALA A 368 -36.02 -91.28 50.53
C ALA A 368 -35.13 -90.05 50.84
N THR A 369 -34.04 -90.24 51.58
CA THR A 369 -33.08 -89.16 51.92
C THR A 369 -32.14 -88.83 50.75
N GLN A 370 -31.79 -89.81 49.92
CA GLN A 370 -30.91 -89.59 48.76
C GLN A 370 -31.60 -88.78 47.64
N SER A 371 -32.90 -88.98 47.42
CA SER A 371 -33.67 -88.23 46.40
C SER A 371 -33.96 -86.78 46.81
N GLN A 372 -34.01 -86.48 48.11
CA GLN A 372 -34.26 -85.13 48.64
C GLN A 372 -32.97 -84.28 48.71
N LEU A 373 -31.81 -84.92 48.93
CA LEU A 373 -30.50 -84.28 48.84
C LEU A 373 -30.13 -83.94 47.38
N GLU A 374 -30.48 -84.78 46.41
CA GLU A 374 -30.22 -84.51 44.99
C GLU A 374 -31.05 -83.33 44.46
N LEU A 375 -32.33 -83.20 44.87
CA LEU A 375 -33.19 -82.06 44.52
C LEU A 375 -32.68 -80.74 45.13
N SER A 376 -32.32 -80.74 46.41
CA SER A 376 -31.73 -79.57 47.08
C SER A 376 -30.39 -79.14 46.48
N SER A 377 -29.52 -80.10 46.12
CA SER A 377 -28.25 -79.80 45.45
C SER A 377 -28.48 -79.20 44.07
N ARG A 378 -29.51 -79.67 43.34
CA ARG A 378 -29.84 -79.20 42.00
C ARG A 378 -30.48 -77.81 42.02
N GLU A 379 -31.35 -77.51 42.98
CA GLU A 379 -31.91 -76.16 43.18
C GLU A 379 -30.82 -75.16 43.59
N SER A 380 -29.89 -75.56 44.46
CA SER A 380 -28.72 -74.72 44.80
C SER A 380 -27.84 -74.42 43.58
N LEU A 381 -27.62 -75.40 42.70
CA LEU A 381 -26.82 -75.25 41.49
C LEU A 381 -27.53 -74.38 40.44
N LEU A 382 -28.85 -74.52 40.31
CA LEU A 382 -29.67 -73.67 39.45
C LEU A 382 -29.71 -72.23 39.95
N SER A 383 -29.82 -72.01 41.26
CA SER A 383 -29.78 -70.68 41.86
C SER A 383 -28.42 -70.00 41.67
N GLN A 384 -27.31 -70.73 41.84
CA GLN A 384 -25.97 -70.20 41.51
C GLN A 384 -25.83 -69.86 40.02
N LYS A 385 -26.36 -70.70 39.13
CA LYS A 385 -26.38 -70.44 37.68
C LYS A 385 -27.20 -69.21 37.32
N GLU A 386 -28.34 -68.99 37.98
CA GLU A 386 -29.15 -67.77 37.80
C GLU A 386 -28.38 -66.53 38.27
N GLU A 387 -27.71 -66.60 39.41
CA GLU A 387 -26.93 -65.47 39.95
C GLU A 387 -25.71 -65.12 39.06
N GLU A 388 -25.04 -66.14 38.49
CA GLU A 388 -23.99 -65.97 37.48
C GLU A 388 -24.54 -65.35 36.17
N LEU A 389 -25.74 -65.78 35.74
CA LEU A 389 -26.43 -65.22 34.58
C LEU A 389 -26.84 -63.76 34.80
N GLU A 390 -27.35 -63.41 35.98
CA GLU A 390 -27.67 -62.02 36.31
C GLU A 390 -26.41 -61.14 36.33
N LYS A 391 -25.31 -61.63 36.92
CA LYS A 391 -24.02 -60.92 36.87
C LYS A 391 -23.54 -60.68 35.45
N THR A 392 -23.58 -61.70 34.60
CA THR A 392 -23.16 -61.56 33.20
C THR A 392 -24.09 -60.62 32.41
N ILE A 393 -25.40 -60.63 32.67
CA ILE A 393 -26.34 -59.67 32.07
C ILE A 393 -26.02 -58.23 32.50
N VAL A 394 -25.71 -58.01 33.78
CA VAL A 394 -25.34 -56.68 34.29
C VAL A 394 -24.02 -56.21 33.68
N GLU A 395 -23.01 -57.08 33.61
CA GLU A 395 -21.72 -56.78 32.97
C GLU A 395 -21.90 -56.45 31.48
N LEU A 396 -22.72 -57.20 30.76
CA LEU A 396 -23.04 -56.93 29.35
C LEU A 396 -23.77 -55.59 29.16
N LYS A 397 -24.71 -55.23 30.05
CA LYS A 397 -25.36 -53.91 30.01
C LYS A 397 -24.36 -52.77 30.19
N ILE A 398 -23.45 -52.90 31.17
CA ILE A 398 -22.40 -51.90 31.41
C ILE A 398 -21.47 -51.78 30.19
N GLN A 399 -21.10 -52.90 29.55
CA GLN A 399 -20.29 -52.88 28.33
C GLN A 399 -21.03 -52.20 27.17
N ILE A 400 -22.34 -52.47 26.99
CA ILE A 400 -23.15 -51.82 25.96
C ILE A 400 -23.23 -50.30 26.19
N GLU A 401 -23.44 -49.86 27.43
CA GLU A 401 -23.44 -48.43 27.77
C GLU A 401 -22.08 -47.79 27.51
N ALA A 402 -20.98 -48.46 27.86
CA ALA A 402 -19.63 -47.98 27.55
C ALA A 402 -19.38 -47.86 26.04
N TYR A 403 -19.84 -48.82 25.23
CA TYR A 403 -19.73 -48.74 23.77
C TYR A 403 -20.60 -47.62 23.18
N ASN A 404 -21.82 -47.44 23.68
CA ASN A 404 -22.69 -46.34 23.23
C ASN A 404 -22.08 -44.98 23.54
N GLN A 405 -21.47 -44.83 24.72
CA GLN A 405 -20.76 -43.61 25.11
C GLN A 405 -19.56 -43.35 24.17
N GLN A 406 -18.76 -44.37 23.88
CA GLN A 406 -17.64 -44.26 22.94
C GLN A 406 -18.09 -43.90 21.52
N ILE A 407 -19.21 -44.48 21.05
CA ILE A 407 -19.79 -44.15 19.74
C ILE A 407 -20.21 -42.68 19.72
N PHE A 408 -20.89 -42.19 20.75
CA PHE A 408 -21.31 -40.80 20.86
C PHE A 408 -20.12 -39.82 20.86
N GLU A 409 -19.06 -40.13 21.60
CA GLU A 409 -17.82 -39.33 21.60
C GLU A 409 -17.15 -39.31 20.22
N LYS A 410 -17.09 -40.47 19.55
CA LYS A 410 -16.56 -40.58 18.19
C LYS A 410 -17.37 -39.81 17.17
N GLU A 411 -18.71 -39.84 17.26
CA GLU A 411 -19.58 -39.05 16.38
C GLU A 411 -19.38 -37.54 16.56
N ASN A 412 -19.20 -37.07 17.78
CA ASN A 412 -18.88 -35.67 18.04
C ASN A 412 -17.50 -35.29 17.50
N GLU A 413 -16.51 -36.16 17.67
CA GLU A 413 -15.17 -35.98 17.09
C GLU A 413 -15.23 -35.89 15.55
N PHE A 414 -16.04 -36.76 14.91
CA PHE A 414 -16.23 -36.74 13.47
C PHE A 414 -16.94 -35.46 12.99
N LYS A 415 -17.99 -35.02 13.66
CA LYS A 415 -18.67 -33.75 13.33
C LYS A 415 -17.73 -32.56 13.41
N SER A 416 -16.93 -32.47 14.48
CA SER A 416 -15.94 -31.40 14.61
C SER A 416 -14.88 -31.45 13.50
N LYS A 417 -14.40 -32.64 13.13
CA LYS A 417 -13.47 -32.80 11.99
C LYS A 417 -14.11 -32.41 10.66
N GLU A 418 -15.39 -32.72 10.46
CA GLU A 418 -16.14 -32.36 9.26
C GLU A 418 -16.30 -30.84 9.13
N GLU A 419 -16.63 -30.14 10.22
CA GLU A 419 -16.71 -28.67 10.26
C GLU A 419 -15.36 -28.02 9.92
N ILE A 420 -14.26 -28.50 10.51
CA ILE A 420 -12.91 -28.02 10.21
C ILE A 420 -12.54 -28.28 8.73
N MET A 421 -12.96 -29.42 8.18
CA MET A 421 -12.70 -29.76 6.78
C MET A 421 -13.47 -28.84 5.84
N GLN A 422 -14.73 -28.53 6.13
CA GLN A 422 -15.55 -27.59 5.37
C GLN A 422 -14.96 -26.18 5.39
N GLU A 423 -14.49 -25.71 6.55
CA GLU A 423 -13.83 -24.40 6.67
C GLU A 423 -12.53 -24.34 5.84
N LYS A 424 -11.72 -25.41 5.88
CA LYS A 424 -10.52 -25.52 5.05
C LYS A 424 -10.85 -25.54 3.56
N GLU A 425 -11.90 -26.25 3.14
CA GLU A 425 -12.34 -26.28 1.75
C GLU A 425 -12.75 -24.89 1.25
N GLN A 426 -13.48 -24.13 2.06
CA GLN A 426 -13.85 -22.75 1.74
C GLN A 426 -12.61 -21.84 1.61
N LYS A 427 -11.66 -21.95 2.54
CA LYS A 427 -10.38 -21.21 2.46
C LYS A 427 -9.60 -21.54 1.19
N ILE A 428 -9.55 -22.81 0.79
CA ILE A 428 -8.90 -23.25 -0.45
C ILE A 428 -9.63 -22.66 -1.67
N LYS A 429 -10.97 -22.67 -1.69
CA LYS A 429 -11.74 -22.07 -2.79
C LYS A 429 -11.46 -20.58 -2.96
N ILE A 430 -11.37 -19.84 -1.86
CA ILE A 430 -11.00 -18.41 -1.88
C ILE A 430 -9.56 -18.23 -2.39
N CYS A 431 -8.61 -19.03 -1.90
CA CYS A 431 -7.23 -18.97 -2.38
C CYS A 431 -7.12 -19.25 -3.88
N LEU A 432 -7.86 -20.24 -4.40
CA LEU A 432 -7.88 -20.55 -5.83
C LEU A 432 -8.48 -19.41 -6.66
N ALA A 433 -9.53 -18.75 -6.17
CA ALA A 433 -10.08 -17.57 -6.83
C ALA A 433 -9.06 -16.42 -6.89
N ASN A 434 -8.35 -16.18 -5.79
CA ASN A 434 -7.29 -15.16 -5.74
C ASN A 434 -6.12 -15.50 -6.66
N MET A 435 -5.69 -16.77 -6.70
CA MET A 435 -4.64 -17.21 -7.63
C MET A 435 -5.05 -17.01 -9.09
N LYS A 436 -6.31 -17.25 -9.45
CA LYS A 436 -6.82 -16.96 -10.80
C LYS A 436 -6.78 -15.47 -11.12
N LEU A 437 -7.11 -14.60 -10.17
CA LEU A 437 -7.00 -13.14 -10.37
C LEU A 437 -5.55 -12.73 -10.64
N VAL A 438 -4.61 -13.25 -9.86
CA VAL A 438 -3.17 -13.00 -10.06
C VAL A 438 -2.70 -13.53 -11.42
N GLU A 439 -3.15 -14.72 -11.82
CA GLU A 439 -2.84 -15.30 -13.14
C GLU A 439 -3.32 -14.39 -14.27
N MET A 440 -4.56 -13.87 -14.19
CA MET A 440 -5.07 -12.93 -15.20
C MET A 440 -4.26 -11.64 -15.24
N SER A 441 -3.92 -11.06 -14.10
CA SER A 441 -3.08 -9.84 -14.04
C SER A 441 -1.67 -10.08 -14.60
N LEU A 442 -1.07 -11.25 -14.37
CA LEU A 442 0.21 -11.61 -14.96
C LEU A 442 0.14 -11.77 -16.48
N ILE A 443 -0.94 -12.36 -16.99
CA ILE A 443 -1.18 -12.49 -18.44
C ILE A 443 -1.32 -11.10 -19.06
N GLU A 444 -2.07 -10.20 -18.42
CA GLU A 444 -2.25 -8.83 -18.89
C GLU A 444 -0.93 -8.04 -18.90
N SER A 445 -0.17 -8.10 -17.80
CA SER A 445 1.15 -7.47 -17.71
C SER A 445 2.13 -8.02 -18.75
N LYS A 446 2.10 -9.33 -19.01
CA LYS A 446 2.89 -9.95 -20.07
C LYS A 446 2.51 -9.40 -21.45
N ASN A 447 1.22 -9.22 -21.72
CA ASN A 447 0.76 -8.67 -23.00
C ASN A 447 1.19 -7.22 -23.16
N GLN A 448 1.11 -6.40 -22.11
CA GLN A 448 1.62 -5.02 -22.13
C GLN A 448 3.13 -4.97 -22.39
N CYS A 449 3.91 -5.87 -21.77
CA CYS A 449 5.34 -5.96 -22.04
C CYS A 449 5.62 -6.34 -23.51
N LEU A 450 4.85 -7.25 -24.07
CA LEU A 450 4.97 -7.62 -25.50
C LEU A 450 4.57 -6.46 -26.41
N GLU A 451 3.60 -5.65 -26.05
CA GLU A 451 3.21 -4.44 -26.80
C GLU A 451 4.34 -3.40 -26.78
N ILE A 452 4.93 -3.15 -25.61
CA ILE A 452 6.09 -2.26 -25.48
C ILE A 452 7.24 -2.77 -26.34
N GLN A 453 7.53 -4.08 -26.26
CA GLN A 453 8.64 -4.69 -26.97
C GLN A 453 8.44 -4.69 -28.49
N ASN A 454 7.24 -4.98 -28.99
CA ASN A 454 6.99 -5.15 -30.42
C ASN A 454 6.61 -3.86 -31.14
N ASN A 455 6.03 -2.88 -30.44
CA ASN A 455 5.52 -1.65 -31.06
C ASN A 455 6.34 -0.42 -30.63
N LEU A 456 6.42 -0.14 -29.33
CA LEU A 456 7.00 1.11 -28.82
C LEU A 456 8.53 1.16 -28.99
N ILE A 457 9.24 0.07 -28.68
CA ILE A 457 10.71 0.06 -28.82
C ILE A 457 11.14 0.29 -30.28
N PRO A 458 10.62 -0.45 -31.27
CA PRO A 458 10.97 -0.19 -32.67
C PRO A 458 10.64 1.24 -33.14
N GLU A 459 9.55 1.82 -32.65
CA GLU A 459 9.17 3.20 -32.99
C GLU A 459 10.17 4.22 -32.41
N ILE A 460 10.59 4.02 -31.15
CA ILE A 460 11.65 4.82 -30.52
C ILE A 460 12.98 4.66 -31.27
N GLU A 461 13.36 3.44 -31.65
CA GLU A 461 14.57 3.18 -32.44
C GLU A 461 14.51 3.91 -33.79
N SER A 462 13.37 3.88 -34.48
CA SER A 462 13.16 4.64 -35.72
C SER A 462 13.30 6.15 -35.52
N TYR A 463 12.78 6.72 -34.43
CA TYR A 463 12.96 8.13 -34.12
C TYR A 463 14.42 8.47 -33.80
N MET A 464 15.12 7.59 -33.09
CA MET A 464 16.54 7.76 -32.79
C MET A 464 17.39 7.78 -34.08
N GLU A 465 17.12 6.89 -35.03
CA GLU A 465 17.78 6.92 -36.35
C GLU A 465 17.52 8.24 -37.08
N MET A 466 16.29 8.75 -37.05
CA MET A 466 15.92 10.02 -37.66
C MET A 466 16.67 11.21 -37.03
N PHE A 467 16.77 11.24 -35.69
CA PHE A 467 17.56 12.26 -35.00
C PHE A 467 19.05 12.18 -35.30
N GLN A 468 19.62 10.97 -35.39
CA GLN A 468 21.01 10.80 -35.80
C GLN A 468 21.26 11.34 -37.21
N GLN A 469 20.30 11.13 -38.12
CA GLN A 469 20.38 11.69 -39.47
C GLN A 469 20.37 13.23 -39.44
N ILE A 470 19.45 13.86 -38.68
CA ILE A 470 19.40 15.32 -38.52
C ILE A 470 20.70 15.87 -37.92
N ILE A 471 21.26 15.22 -36.90
CA ILE A 471 22.54 15.60 -36.30
C ILE A 471 23.66 15.55 -37.36
N SER A 472 23.67 14.51 -38.20
CA SER A 472 24.66 14.39 -39.27
C SER A 472 24.54 15.51 -40.31
N GLU A 473 23.33 15.93 -40.65
CA GLU A 473 23.06 17.04 -41.57
C GLU A 473 23.46 18.39 -40.97
N CYS A 474 23.13 18.63 -39.69
CA CYS A 474 23.56 19.83 -38.97
C CYS A 474 25.09 19.93 -38.91
N ASN A 475 25.78 18.82 -38.68
CA ASN A 475 27.25 18.79 -38.70
C ASN A 475 27.82 19.07 -40.09
N LYS A 476 27.18 18.59 -41.17
CA LYS A 476 27.59 18.94 -42.54
C LYS A 476 27.43 20.44 -42.79
N LEU A 477 26.27 21.01 -42.47
CA LEU A 477 26.01 22.46 -42.59
C LEU A 477 26.98 23.30 -41.77
N LYS A 478 27.30 22.86 -40.56
CA LYS A 478 28.31 23.50 -39.71
C LYS A 478 29.68 23.52 -40.39
N ASN A 479 30.12 22.38 -40.94
CA ASN A 479 31.40 22.29 -41.63
C ASN A 479 31.43 23.17 -42.90
N GLU A 480 30.33 23.23 -43.66
CA GLU A 480 30.19 24.12 -44.81
C GLU A 480 30.28 25.60 -44.39
N LEU A 481 29.62 25.98 -43.30
CA LEU A 481 29.72 27.33 -42.71
C LEU A 481 31.14 27.66 -42.25
N GLU A 482 31.83 26.72 -41.60
CA GLU A 482 33.22 26.87 -41.19
C GLU A 482 34.15 27.05 -42.40
N GLU A 483 33.91 26.34 -43.50
CA GLU A 483 34.64 26.49 -44.76
C GLU A 483 34.39 27.86 -45.40
N ILE A 484 33.13 28.33 -45.44
CA ILE A 484 32.79 29.68 -45.91
C ILE A 484 33.46 30.74 -45.03
N LEU A 485 33.43 30.59 -43.71
CA LEU A 485 34.11 31.48 -42.76
C LEU A 485 35.62 31.52 -43.00
N GLN A 486 36.26 30.36 -43.20
CA GLN A 486 37.68 30.29 -43.55
C GLN A 486 37.97 31.00 -44.87
N ASN A 487 37.12 30.81 -45.89
CA ASN A 487 37.25 31.48 -47.18
C ASN A 487 37.11 33.00 -47.06
N VAL A 488 36.13 33.49 -46.29
CA VAL A 488 35.95 34.93 -46.02
C VAL A 488 37.15 35.51 -45.26
N ASN A 489 37.74 34.75 -44.32
CA ASN A 489 38.93 35.17 -43.57
C ASN A 489 40.20 35.23 -44.43
N ILE A 490 40.25 34.49 -45.55
CA ILE A 490 41.31 34.60 -46.56
C ILE A 490 41.16 35.90 -47.37
N TYR A 491 39.93 36.35 -47.68
CA TYR A 491 39.68 37.62 -48.37
C TYR A 491 39.71 38.85 -47.43
N GLY A 492 39.66 38.66 -46.11
CA GLY A 492 39.78 39.71 -45.09
C GLY A 492 41.20 40.12 -44.71
N LYS A 493 42.24 39.47 -45.27
CA LYS A 493 43.63 39.93 -45.14
C LYS A 493 43.86 41.14 -46.04
N ILE A 494 43.54 42.33 -45.53
CA ILE A 494 44.09 43.59 -46.03
C ILE A 494 45.63 43.46 -45.91
N PRO A 495 46.39 43.59 -46.99
CA PRO A 495 47.84 43.60 -46.91
C PRO A 495 48.27 44.85 -46.15
N ASP A 496 49.15 44.68 -45.16
CA ASP A 496 50.03 45.75 -44.70
C ASP A 496 50.70 46.38 -45.93
N MET A 497 50.21 47.55 -46.33
CA MET A 497 50.92 48.43 -47.25
C MET A 497 51.27 49.69 -46.49
N ASP A 498 52.58 49.82 -46.26
CA ASP A 498 53.28 51.06 -46.01
C ASP A 498 52.68 52.20 -46.85
N ALA A 499 52.19 53.23 -46.17
CA ALA A 499 51.91 54.54 -46.76
C ALA A 499 52.28 55.63 -45.75
N ASP A 500 53.56 55.60 -45.35
CA ASP A 500 54.32 56.83 -45.22
C ASP A 500 54.42 57.44 -46.64
N VAL A 501 54.31 58.77 -46.76
CA VAL A 501 54.30 59.57 -48.01
C VAL A 501 52.91 59.86 -48.61
N MET A 502 52.41 61.07 -48.26
CA MET A 502 51.62 62.04 -49.04
C MET A 502 50.36 62.52 -48.31
N LEU A 503 50.54 63.52 -47.43
CA LEU A 503 49.62 64.67 -47.41
C LEU A 503 50.29 65.87 -46.71
N GLU A 504 51.43 66.30 -47.25
CA GLU A 504 52.00 67.61 -46.96
C GLU A 504 51.71 68.52 -48.16
N SER A 505 50.55 69.19 -48.13
CA SER A 505 50.33 70.52 -48.71
C SER A 505 48.84 70.87 -48.68
N THR A 506 48.56 72.12 -48.29
CA THR A 506 47.23 72.77 -48.18
C THR A 506 46.46 72.36 -46.90
N LEU A 507 46.13 73.22 -45.94
CA LEU A 507 45.95 74.66 -45.92
C LEU A 507 46.28 75.25 -44.54
N LYS A 508 46.83 76.46 -44.59
CA LYS A 508 46.85 77.41 -43.49
C LYS A 508 45.42 77.86 -43.13
N ASP A 509 45.32 78.37 -41.91
CA ASP A 509 44.30 79.28 -41.39
C ASP A 509 42.93 78.66 -41.11
N ASN A 510 42.71 78.28 -39.85
CA ASN A 510 41.81 79.01 -38.96
C ASN A 510 41.88 78.39 -37.55
N GLU A 511 42.31 79.19 -36.57
CA GLU A 511 41.85 78.97 -35.20
C GLU A 511 40.31 79.02 -35.19
N PRO A 512 39.67 78.17 -34.38
CA PRO A 512 38.91 78.79 -33.31
C PRO A 512 39.20 78.15 -31.96
N LYS A 513 39.30 79.06 -30.99
CA LYS A 513 39.15 78.86 -29.57
C LYS A 513 37.87 78.06 -29.29
N ASP A 514 38.01 76.85 -28.75
CA ASP A 514 37.20 76.31 -27.66
C ASP A 514 37.62 74.86 -27.37
N ARG A 515 38.64 74.70 -26.52
CA ARG A 515 39.15 73.38 -26.10
C ARG A 515 38.83 73.02 -24.64
N ASN A 516 37.95 73.76 -23.98
CA ASN A 516 37.62 73.53 -22.56
C ASN A 516 36.20 73.00 -22.26
N GLN A 517 35.39 72.63 -23.25
CA GLN A 517 34.07 72.01 -23.00
C GLN A 517 34.00 70.50 -23.30
N TYR A 518 34.98 69.93 -24.02
CA TYR A 518 34.96 68.49 -24.37
C TYR A 518 35.78 67.60 -23.43
N ARG A 519 36.47 68.17 -22.43
CA ARG A 519 37.26 67.37 -21.47
C ARG A 519 36.40 66.82 -20.34
N ASP A 520 35.49 67.63 -19.79
CA ASP A 520 34.58 67.22 -18.72
C ASP A 520 33.52 66.21 -19.21
N SER A 521 33.05 66.32 -20.46
CA SER A 521 32.05 65.38 -21.01
C SER A 521 32.61 63.98 -21.25
N ASN A 522 33.90 63.86 -21.59
CA ASN A 522 34.54 62.56 -21.78
C ASN A 522 34.95 61.92 -20.46
N GLU A 523 35.37 62.70 -19.46
CA GLU A 523 35.63 62.17 -18.11
C GLU A 523 34.35 61.65 -17.45
N HIS A 524 33.21 62.32 -17.65
CA HIS A 524 31.94 61.85 -17.10
C HIS A 524 31.48 60.53 -17.74
N MET A 525 31.58 60.41 -19.07
CA MET A 525 31.23 59.19 -19.80
C MET A 525 32.16 58.01 -19.45
N ILE A 526 33.46 58.27 -19.28
CA ILE A 526 34.43 57.26 -18.83
C ILE A 526 34.11 56.84 -17.39
N HIS A 527 33.75 57.76 -16.50
CA HIS A 527 33.40 57.44 -15.13
C HIS A 527 32.10 56.63 -15.04
N GLU A 528 31.09 56.97 -15.84
CA GLU A 528 29.83 56.21 -15.95
C GLU A 528 30.07 54.80 -16.46
N LEU A 529 30.84 54.62 -17.55
CA LEU A 529 31.20 53.30 -18.08
C LEU A 529 32.02 52.49 -17.07
N THR A 530 32.93 53.12 -16.33
CA THR A 530 33.73 52.45 -15.29
C THR A 530 32.85 52.01 -14.13
N SER A 531 31.88 52.83 -13.71
CA SER A 531 30.92 52.50 -12.66
C SER A 531 30.00 51.37 -13.08
N GLU A 532 29.49 51.37 -14.32
CA GLU A 532 28.64 50.31 -14.86
C GLU A 532 29.41 48.98 -14.97
N LEU A 533 30.68 49.02 -15.38
CA LEU A 533 31.54 47.83 -15.43
C LEU A 533 31.85 47.29 -14.03
N GLN A 534 32.11 48.16 -13.04
CA GLN A 534 32.29 47.72 -11.65
C GLN A 534 31.03 47.11 -11.05
N GLU A 535 29.86 47.67 -11.36
CA GLU A 535 28.58 47.09 -10.94
C GLU A 535 28.37 45.70 -11.58
N LYS A 536 28.64 45.55 -12.88
CA LYS A 536 28.56 44.25 -13.57
C LYS A 536 29.56 43.22 -13.03
N ILE A 537 30.78 43.63 -12.73
CA ILE A 537 31.80 42.75 -12.10
C ILE A 537 31.30 42.29 -10.72
N SER A 538 30.76 43.18 -9.90
CA SER A 538 30.22 42.83 -8.58
C SER A 538 29.05 41.84 -8.67
N ILE A 539 28.18 42.00 -9.67
CA ILE A 539 27.08 41.06 -9.94
C ILE A 539 27.62 39.69 -10.38
N CYS A 540 28.66 39.65 -11.21
CA CYS A 540 29.32 38.42 -11.62
C CYS A 540 29.98 37.70 -10.45
N GLU A 541 30.70 38.41 -9.58
CA GLU A 541 31.33 37.85 -8.37
C GLU A 541 30.28 37.26 -7.42
N ALA A 542 29.16 37.96 -7.18
CA ALA A 542 28.06 37.45 -6.36
C ALA A 542 27.42 36.18 -6.96
N ARG A 543 27.33 36.10 -8.29
CA ARG A 543 26.81 34.91 -8.99
C ARG A 543 27.78 33.73 -8.92
N GLU A 544 29.09 33.98 -9.02
CA GLU A 544 30.12 32.94 -8.85
C GLU A 544 30.12 32.38 -7.41
N GLU A 545 29.98 33.23 -6.40
CA GLU A 545 29.83 32.79 -5.01
C GLU A 545 28.56 31.92 -4.82
N GLU A 546 27.43 32.31 -5.42
CA GLU A 546 26.19 31.52 -5.37
C GLU A 546 26.37 30.15 -6.04
N ILE A 547 27.03 30.09 -7.20
CA ILE A 547 27.33 28.83 -7.91
C ILE A 547 28.26 27.96 -7.07
N ASN A 548 29.28 28.53 -6.44
CA ASN A 548 30.19 27.80 -5.56
C ASN A 548 29.48 27.21 -4.33
N LEU A 549 28.57 27.97 -3.70
CA LEU A 549 27.75 27.46 -2.60
C LEU A 549 26.84 26.31 -3.04
N LYS A 550 26.19 26.43 -4.20
CA LYS A 550 25.39 25.33 -4.79
C LYS A 550 26.22 24.10 -5.10
N ASN A 551 27.45 24.27 -5.60
CA ASN A 551 28.35 23.15 -5.87
C ASN A 551 28.76 22.41 -4.58
N ILE A 552 29.03 23.14 -3.49
CA ILE A 552 29.30 22.54 -2.17
C ILE A 552 28.09 21.76 -1.65
N GLU A 553 26.88 22.30 -1.82
CA GLU A 553 25.64 21.63 -1.41
C GLU A 553 25.35 20.37 -2.26
N ASN A 554 25.59 20.44 -3.56
CA ASN A 554 25.51 19.29 -4.48
C ASN A 554 26.51 18.19 -4.10
N MET A 555 27.76 18.54 -3.75
CA MET A 555 28.74 17.57 -3.27
C MET A 555 28.30 16.88 -1.97
N ARG A 556 27.77 17.65 -1.01
CA ARG A 556 27.23 17.08 0.25
C ARG A 556 26.05 16.16 0.00
N THR A 557 25.19 16.51 -0.94
CA THR A 557 24.04 15.69 -1.32
C THR A 557 24.48 14.40 -2.01
N ALA A 558 25.47 14.46 -2.90
CA ALA A 558 26.07 13.29 -3.53
C ALA A 558 26.72 12.34 -2.50
N ASP A 559 27.41 12.86 -1.50
CA ASP A 559 27.99 12.06 -0.42
C ASP A 559 26.91 11.36 0.45
N LEU A 560 25.80 12.04 0.72
CA LEU A 560 24.66 11.44 1.43
C LEU A 560 23.99 10.35 0.59
N LEU A 561 23.79 10.57 -0.70
CA LEU A 561 23.25 9.56 -1.62
C LEU A 561 24.18 8.35 -1.72
N LYS A 562 25.50 8.56 -1.78
CA LYS A 562 26.48 7.47 -1.78
C LYS A 562 26.44 6.65 -0.49
N LYS A 563 26.28 7.29 0.68
CA LYS A 563 26.10 6.58 1.95
C LYS A 563 24.79 5.79 1.98
N ALA A 564 23.69 6.39 1.56
CA ALA A 564 22.38 5.71 1.49
C ALA A 564 22.40 4.52 0.52
N TRP A 565 23.09 4.65 -0.62
CA TRP A 565 23.29 3.56 -1.56
C TRP A 565 24.08 2.40 -0.93
N ASN A 566 25.19 2.69 -0.25
CA ASN A 566 25.98 1.67 0.43
C ASN A 566 25.18 0.95 1.53
N GLU A 567 24.39 1.67 2.33
CA GLU A 567 23.52 1.07 3.35
C GLU A 567 22.42 0.20 2.74
N TYR A 568 21.86 0.62 1.59
CA TYR A 568 20.89 -0.18 0.85
C TYR A 568 21.54 -1.46 0.31
N GLU A 569 22.75 -1.36 -0.24
CA GLU A 569 23.47 -2.49 -0.81
C GLU A 569 23.90 -3.52 0.26
N GLU A 570 24.30 -3.07 1.45
CA GLU A 570 24.54 -3.95 2.60
C GLU A 570 23.27 -4.67 3.03
N LYS A 571 22.15 -3.94 3.23
CA LYS A 571 20.86 -4.55 3.59
C LYS A 571 20.36 -5.54 2.54
N ARG A 572 20.59 -5.25 1.26
CA ARG A 572 20.24 -6.15 0.16
C ARG A 572 21.06 -7.44 0.24
N LYS A 573 22.36 -7.37 0.49
CA LYS A 573 23.24 -8.54 0.66
C LYS A 573 22.84 -9.38 1.88
N ASP A 574 22.51 -8.74 2.99
CA ASP A 574 22.02 -9.43 4.19
C ASP A 574 20.71 -10.17 3.91
N PHE A 575 19.78 -9.52 3.19
CA PHE A 575 18.52 -10.14 2.78
C PHE A 575 18.73 -11.30 1.80
N GLU A 576 19.62 -11.16 0.81
CA GLU A 576 19.96 -12.25 -0.11
C GLU A 576 20.55 -13.47 0.64
N LEU A 577 21.39 -13.22 1.66
CA LEU A 577 21.94 -14.28 2.51
C LEU A 577 20.85 -14.98 3.35
N GLU A 578 19.92 -14.23 3.93
CA GLU A 578 18.80 -14.78 4.70
C GLU A 578 17.88 -15.64 3.83
N VAL A 579 17.53 -15.16 2.64
CA VAL A 579 16.74 -15.92 1.65
C VAL A 579 17.45 -17.21 1.25
N GLN A 580 18.77 -17.17 1.07
CA GLN A 580 19.56 -18.36 0.75
C GLN A 580 19.54 -19.38 1.89
N GLN A 581 19.67 -18.94 3.14
CA GLN A 581 19.57 -19.80 4.32
C GLN A 581 18.18 -20.42 4.47
N GLU A 582 17.10 -19.66 4.21
CA GLU A 582 15.73 -20.19 4.23
C GLU A 582 15.50 -21.21 3.12
N ARG A 583 16.01 -20.98 1.90
CA ARG A 583 15.96 -21.95 0.80
C ARG A 583 16.65 -23.26 1.17
N GLU A 584 17.81 -23.21 1.84
CA GLU A 584 18.50 -24.41 2.31
C GLU A 584 17.72 -25.16 3.40
N LYS A 585 17.09 -24.44 4.34
CA LYS A 585 16.20 -25.04 5.35
C LYS A 585 15.01 -25.72 4.70
N LEU A 586 14.34 -25.05 3.76
CA LEU A 586 13.23 -25.63 3.00
C LEU A 586 13.65 -26.87 2.21
N LYS A 587 14.83 -26.85 1.57
CA LYS A 587 15.36 -28.01 0.85
C LYS A 587 15.60 -29.21 1.78
N LYS A 588 16.13 -28.99 2.99
CA LYS A 588 16.28 -30.04 4.00
C LYS A 588 14.93 -30.60 4.45
N ASN A 589 13.95 -29.74 4.72
CA ASN A 589 12.61 -30.16 5.12
C ASN A 589 11.91 -30.95 4.01
N PHE A 590 12.07 -30.51 2.75
CA PHE A 590 11.52 -31.21 1.59
C PHE A 590 12.11 -32.62 1.45
N PHE A 591 13.43 -32.76 1.61
CA PHE A 591 14.10 -34.06 1.59
C PHE A 591 13.65 -34.98 2.74
N GLN A 592 13.43 -34.43 3.94
CA GLN A 592 12.88 -35.20 5.06
C GLN A 592 11.45 -35.68 4.81
N LEU A 593 10.60 -34.82 4.25
CA LEU A 593 9.22 -35.16 3.88
C LEU A 593 9.19 -36.22 2.77
N GLU A 594 10.05 -36.09 1.77
CA GLU A 594 10.16 -37.06 0.67
C GLU A 594 10.57 -38.45 1.18
N ASN A 595 11.55 -38.52 2.09
CA ASN A 595 11.95 -39.77 2.74
C ASN A 595 10.84 -40.34 3.64
N SER A 596 10.14 -39.48 4.37
CA SER A 596 9.01 -39.89 5.22
C SER A 596 7.87 -40.47 4.36
N LEU A 597 7.54 -39.81 3.26
CA LEU A 597 6.54 -40.27 2.29
C LEU A 597 6.92 -41.61 1.67
N LYS A 598 8.20 -41.80 1.34
CA LYS A 598 8.71 -43.08 0.82
C LYS A 598 8.52 -44.21 1.84
N MET A 599 8.85 -43.98 3.12
CA MET A 599 8.60 -44.97 4.17
C MET A 599 7.12 -45.27 4.36
N VAL A 600 6.24 -44.26 4.30
CA VAL A 600 4.78 -44.49 4.38
C VAL A 600 4.32 -45.38 3.23
N LYS A 601 4.76 -45.11 1.99
CA LYS A 601 4.43 -45.96 0.83
C LYS A 601 4.92 -47.39 0.98
N GLU A 602 6.13 -47.59 1.51
CA GLU A 602 6.66 -48.93 1.79
C GLU A 602 5.80 -49.65 2.84
N LYS A 603 5.34 -48.94 3.89
CA LYS A 603 4.44 -49.49 4.91
C LYS A 603 3.03 -49.76 4.38
N GLU A 604 2.49 -48.93 3.49
CA GLU A 604 1.22 -49.18 2.81
C GLU A 604 1.30 -50.46 1.96
N GLN A 605 2.41 -50.67 1.25
CA GLN A 605 2.65 -51.91 0.50
C GLN A 605 2.74 -53.13 1.42
N GLU A 606 3.42 -53.02 2.56
CA GLU A 606 3.49 -54.09 3.57
C GLU A 606 2.09 -54.44 4.10
N VAL A 607 1.28 -53.44 4.45
CA VAL A 607 -0.11 -53.65 4.92
C VAL A 607 -0.97 -54.31 3.84
N LEU A 608 -0.84 -53.90 2.57
CA LEU A 608 -1.55 -54.53 1.45
C LEU A 608 -1.15 -56.00 1.28
N SER A 609 0.14 -56.33 1.44
CA SER A 609 0.61 -57.71 1.38
C SER A 609 0.03 -58.56 2.53
N LEU A 610 0.07 -58.06 3.77
CA LEU A 610 -0.51 -58.73 4.93
C LEU A 610 -2.02 -58.91 4.80
N ARG A 611 -2.73 -57.93 4.25
CA ARG A 611 -4.17 -58.04 3.98
C ARG A 611 -4.47 -59.13 2.96
N THR A 612 -3.63 -59.28 1.94
CA THR A 612 -3.77 -60.33 0.93
C THR A 612 -3.56 -61.71 1.56
N GLU A 613 -2.50 -61.87 2.37
CA GLU A 613 -2.25 -63.11 3.13
C GLU A 613 -3.40 -63.46 4.09
N LEU A 614 -3.98 -62.46 4.75
CA LEU A 614 -5.08 -62.66 5.69
C LEU A 614 -6.35 -63.16 4.97
N VAL A 615 -6.65 -62.61 3.79
CA VAL A 615 -7.74 -63.10 2.93
C VAL A 615 -7.48 -64.53 2.46
N GLU A 616 -6.23 -64.90 2.13
CA GLU A 616 -5.88 -66.27 1.77
C GLU A 616 -6.05 -67.24 2.95
N LYS A 617 -5.60 -66.86 4.15
CA LYS A 617 -5.81 -67.65 5.37
C LYS A 617 -7.28 -67.82 5.72
N GLU A 618 -8.09 -66.77 5.56
CA GLU A 618 -9.53 -66.82 5.77
C GLU A 618 -10.21 -67.78 4.79
N LYS A 619 -9.81 -67.77 3.51
CA LYS A 619 -10.29 -68.74 2.51
C LYS A 619 -9.94 -70.17 2.90
N LEU A 620 -8.70 -70.42 3.33
CA LEU A 620 -8.26 -71.74 3.79
C LEU A 620 -9.05 -72.23 5.01
N LEU A 621 -9.31 -71.33 5.97
CA LEU A 621 -10.14 -71.61 7.14
C LEU A 621 -11.57 -72.00 6.73
N ARG A 622 -12.20 -71.29 5.80
CA ARG A 622 -13.54 -71.67 5.31
C ARG A 622 -13.55 -73.06 4.68
N VAL A 623 -12.53 -73.41 3.88
CA VAL A 623 -12.40 -74.76 3.31
C VAL A 623 -12.26 -75.81 4.41
N TRP A 624 -11.44 -75.54 5.42
CA TRP A 624 -11.28 -76.41 6.58
C TRP A 624 -12.58 -76.58 7.38
N GLU A 625 -13.33 -75.50 7.62
CA GLU A 625 -14.63 -75.55 8.29
C GLU A 625 -15.65 -76.38 7.50
N GLU A 626 -15.69 -76.24 6.18
CA GLU A 626 -16.53 -77.06 5.31
C GLU A 626 -16.15 -78.55 5.38
N ASP A 627 -14.86 -78.86 5.38
CA ASP A 627 -14.37 -80.25 5.50
C ASP A 627 -14.70 -80.86 6.86
N ILE A 628 -14.56 -80.10 7.96
CA ILE A 628 -14.97 -80.52 9.30
C ILE A 628 -16.48 -80.77 9.33
N LYS A 629 -17.30 -79.85 8.79
CA LYS A 629 -18.77 -80.01 8.71
C LYS A 629 -19.17 -81.24 7.89
N LYS A 630 -18.45 -81.54 6.80
CA LYS A 630 -18.68 -82.76 6.00
C LYS A 630 -18.35 -84.02 6.79
N ARG A 631 -17.23 -84.05 7.51
CA ARG A 631 -16.84 -85.19 8.36
C ARG A 631 -17.82 -85.41 9.51
N ALA A 632 -18.29 -84.34 10.15
CA ALA A 632 -19.27 -84.41 11.24
C ALA A 632 -20.66 -84.91 10.78
N LYS A 633 -20.98 -84.80 9.49
CA LYS A 633 -22.21 -85.37 8.90
C LYS A 633 -22.06 -86.84 8.45
N ALA A 634 -20.84 -87.34 8.37
CA ALA A 634 -20.52 -88.71 7.93
C ALA A 634 -20.36 -89.69 9.11
N VAL A 635 -20.32 -89.17 10.33
CA VAL A 635 -20.42 -89.90 11.61
C VAL A 635 -21.88 -89.84 12.04
#